data_AF-A0A357AIS8-F1
#
_entry.id   AF-A0A357AIS8-F1
#
_cell.length_a   1.000
_cell.length_b   1.000
_cell.length_c   1.000
_cell.angle_alpha   90.00
_cell.angle_beta   90.00
_cell.angle_gamma   90.00
#
_symmetry.space_group_name_H-M   'P 1'
#
loop_
_entity.id
_entity.type
_entity.pdbx_description
1 polymer ?
#
loop_
_entity_poly.entity_id
_entity_poly.type
_entity_poly.pdbx_seq_one_letter_code
_entity_poly.pdbx_strand_id
1 'polypeptide(L)'
;MDELTVRQEATTLEQQAQDYTIATNTDYEEAAGFLKRVKAAKKQVEDYWREPIQKAFEAHRALTAKRQQMIGVCESAEKVMKRKMLTYSQKIEAERRAAEEQARKAAQEESDRLLAEAAKAEKSGDSASATVNMAMAEQMENVKPAVQV
;
A
#
# COMPACT_ATOMS: atom_id res chain seq x y z
N MET A 1 44.04 -13.09 17.36
CA MET A 1 43.43 -13.15 18.70
C MET A 1 42.01 -13.62 18.49
N ASP A 2 41.58 -14.66 19.19
CA ASP A 2 40.21 -15.18 19.08
C ASP A 2 39.30 -14.55 20.15
N GLU A 3 37.99 -14.79 20.01
CA GLU A 3 36.97 -14.28 20.94
C GLU A 3 37.25 -14.72 22.38
N LEU A 4 37.67 -15.97 22.56
CA LEU A 4 37.92 -16.54 23.88
C LEU A 4 39.05 -15.78 24.58
N THR A 5 40.13 -15.46 23.85
CA THR A 5 41.28 -14.73 24.37
C THR A 5 40.91 -13.31 24.79
N VAL A 6 40.23 -12.54 23.93
CA VAL A 6 39.83 -11.15 24.26
C VAL A 6 38.83 -11.11 25.42
N ARG A 7 37.93 -12.10 25.50
CA ARG A 7 36.97 -12.23 26.58
C ARG A 7 37.65 -12.61 27.89
N GLN A 8 38.53 -13.60 27.88
CA GLN A 8 39.26 -14.03 29.07
C GLN A 8 40.11 -12.90 29.62
N GLU A 9 40.86 -12.18 28.79
CA GLU A 9 41.68 -11.05 29.22
C GLU A 9 40.83 -9.95 29.89
N ALA A 10 39.69 -9.60 29.28
CA ALA A 10 38.76 -8.62 29.86
C ALA A 10 38.17 -9.09 31.20
N THR A 11 37.74 -10.36 31.31
CA THR A 11 37.20 -10.92 32.56
C THR A 11 38.26 -11.02 33.65
N THR A 12 39.49 -11.42 33.33
CA THR A 12 40.58 -11.49 34.31
C THR A 12 40.95 -10.11 34.84
N LEU A 13 41.01 -9.09 33.97
CA LEU A 13 41.27 -7.72 34.40
C LEU A 13 40.12 -7.17 35.26
N GLU A 14 38.88 -7.55 34.98
CA GLU A 14 37.72 -7.16 35.80
C GLU A 14 37.78 -7.77 37.20
N GLN A 15 38.08 -9.07 37.32
CA GLN A 15 38.30 -9.74 38.61
C GLN A 15 39.45 -9.12 39.40
N GLN A 16 40.59 -8.88 38.74
CA GLN A 16 41.75 -8.22 39.36
C GLN A 16 41.41 -6.81 39.85
N ALA A 17 40.53 -6.09 39.15
CA ALA A 17 40.08 -4.77 39.57
C ALA A 17 39.19 -4.83 40.82
N GLN A 18 38.32 -5.84 40.93
CA GLN A 18 37.45 -6.04 42.10
C GLN A 18 38.26 -6.32 43.37
N ASP A 19 39.33 -7.10 43.25
CA ASP A 19 40.21 -7.46 44.38
C ASP A 19 41.25 -6.36 44.70
N TYR A 20 41.39 -5.33 43.86
CA TYR A 20 42.43 -4.32 44.00
C TYR A 20 42.13 -3.36 45.16
N THR A 21 43.07 -3.24 46.10
CA THR A 21 42.99 -2.28 47.22
C THR A 21 44.04 -1.20 47.07
N ILE A 22 43.64 0.07 47.20
CA ILE A 22 44.54 1.23 47.22
C ILE A 22 44.56 1.76 48.65
N ALA A 23 45.63 1.48 49.39
CA ALA A 23 45.81 1.90 50.78
C ALA A 23 46.91 2.97 50.94
N THR A 24 47.82 3.05 49.97
CA THR A 24 48.96 3.97 49.97
C THR A 24 49.04 4.79 48.68
N ASN A 25 49.84 5.86 48.70
CA ASN A 25 50.09 6.67 47.50
C ASN A 25 50.83 5.87 46.41
N THR A 26 51.69 4.92 46.79
CA THR A 26 52.34 4.02 45.84
C THR A 26 51.32 3.15 45.13
N ASP A 27 50.35 2.57 45.86
CA ASP A 27 49.28 1.73 45.27
C ASP A 27 48.45 2.53 44.25
N TYR A 28 48.24 3.82 44.51
CA TYR A 28 47.52 4.72 43.62
C TYR A 28 48.29 4.96 42.30
N GLU A 29 49.60 5.18 42.39
CA GLU A 29 50.46 5.34 41.21
C GLU A 29 50.51 4.05 40.38
N GLU A 30 50.57 2.89 41.02
CA GLU A 30 50.53 1.58 40.35
C GLU A 30 49.16 1.29 39.72
N ALA A 31 48.06 1.68 40.37
CA ALA A 31 46.72 1.54 39.85
C ALA A 31 46.52 2.31 38.53
N ALA A 32 47.25 3.40 38.30
CA ALA A 32 47.24 4.10 37.02
C ALA A 32 47.81 3.23 35.87
N GLY A 33 48.82 2.41 36.14
CA GLY A 33 49.36 1.43 35.20
C GLY A 33 48.37 0.31 34.90
N PHE A 34 47.72 -0.21 35.94
CA PHE A 34 46.66 -1.21 35.81
C PHE A 34 45.48 -0.67 34.98
N LEU A 35 45.02 0.56 35.24
CA LEU A 35 43.95 1.20 34.48
C LEU A 35 44.28 1.34 32.98
N LYS A 36 45.55 1.58 32.62
CA LYS A 36 45.97 1.60 31.21
C LYS A 36 45.81 0.23 30.55
N ARG A 37 46.11 -0.86 31.27
CA ARG A 37 45.90 -2.24 30.78
C ARG A 37 44.42 -2.53 30.56
N VAL A 38 43.55 -2.15 31.50
CA VAL A 38 42.09 -2.27 31.34
C VAL A 38 41.59 -1.53 30.09
N LYS A 39 42.05 -0.30 29.87
CA LYS A 39 41.69 0.49 28.67
C LYS A 39 42.20 -0.15 27.38
N ALA A 40 43.39 -0.76 27.40
CA ALA A 40 43.93 -1.48 26.25
C ALA A 40 43.11 -2.73 25.91
N ALA A 41 42.76 -3.55 26.91
CA ALA A 41 41.91 -4.73 26.73
C ALA A 41 40.52 -4.35 26.20
N LYS A 42 39.92 -3.26 26.71
CA LYS A 42 38.67 -2.71 26.17
C LYS A 42 38.81 -2.40 24.67
N LYS A 43 39.88 -1.71 24.26
CA LYS A 43 40.13 -1.38 22.85
C LYS A 43 40.27 -2.64 21.98
N GLN A 44 40.94 -3.68 22.49
CA GLN A 44 41.08 -4.95 21.77
C GLN A 44 39.73 -5.63 21.56
N VAL A 45 38.84 -5.61 22.56
CA VAL A 45 37.46 -6.11 22.42
C VAL A 45 36.71 -5.31 21.34
N GLU A 46 36.78 -3.98 21.38
CA GLU A 46 36.15 -3.11 20.37
C GLU A 46 36.66 -3.40 18.96
N ASP A 47 37.98 -3.52 18.80
CA ASP A 47 38.60 -3.75 17.49
C ASP A 47 38.33 -5.18 16.97
N TYR A 48 38.26 -6.18 17.86
CA TYR A 48 37.87 -7.56 17.49
C TYR A 48 36.44 -7.62 16.92
N TRP A 49 35.48 -6.94 17.56
CA TRP A 49 34.09 -6.97 17.12
C TRP A 49 33.75 -6.03 15.98
N ARG A 50 34.63 -5.08 15.64
CA ARG A 50 34.41 -4.08 14.58
C ARG A 50 34.08 -4.71 13.24
N GLU A 51 34.91 -5.63 12.75
CA GLU A 51 34.76 -6.22 11.43
C GLU A 51 33.53 -7.16 11.34
N PRO A 52 33.26 -8.07 12.30
CA PRO A 52 32.04 -8.87 12.31
C PRO A 52 30.76 -8.02 12.30
N ILE A 53 30.70 -6.96 13.12
CA ILE A 53 29.54 -6.04 13.17
C ILE A 53 29.34 -5.36 11.81
N GLN A 54 30.43 -4.85 11.21
CA GLN A 54 30.38 -4.21 9.91
C GLN A 54 29.86 -5.15 8.82
N LYS A 55 30.37 -6.39 8.77
CA LYS A 55 29.92 -7.42 7.82
C LYS A 55 28.44 -7.76 8.01
N ALA A 56 27.98 -7.89 9.25
CA ALA A 56 26.57 -8.14 9.54
C ALA A 56 25.68 -6.99 9.06
N PHE A 57 26.11 -5.74 9.27
CA PHE A 57 25.39 -4.56 8.80
C PHE A 57 25.33 -4.48 7.27
N GLU A 58 26.43 -4.76 6.58
CA GLU A 58 26.49 -4.82 5.12
C GLU A 58 25.58 -5.91 4.55
N ALA A 59 25.61 -7.12 5.15
CA ALA A 59 24.73 -8.21 4.78
C ALA A 59 23.24 -7.85 4.97
N HIS A 60 22.89 -7.28 6.13
CA HIS A 60 21.53 -6.82 6.40
C HIS A 60 21.07 -5.77 5.37
N ARG A 61 21.91 -4.79 5.07
CA ARG A 61 21.63 -3.75 4.07
C ARG A 61 21.41 -4.34 2.68
N ALA A 62 22.28 -5.26 2.25
CA ALA A 62 22.16 -5.92 0.95
C ALA A 62 20.87 -6.75 0.83
N LEU A 63 20.52 -7.51 1.88
CA LEU A 63 19.31 -8.33 1.91
C LEU A 63 18.04 -7.46 1.91
N THR A 64 18.04 -6.37 2.67
CA THR A 64 16.90 -5.43 2.70
C THR A 64 16.72 -4.74 1.35
N ALA A 65 17.81 -4.33 0.70
CA ALA A 65 17.75 -3.75 -0.63
C ALA A 65 17.18 -4.73 -1.66
N LYS A 66 17.65 -5.99 -1.67
CA LYS A 66 17.12 -7.04 -2.56
C LYS A 66 15.63 -7.30 -2.31
N ARG A 67 15.22 -7.39 -1.04
CA ARG A 67 13.81 -7.53 -0.66
C ARG A 67 12.99 -6.37 -1.22
N GLN A 68 13.45 -5.13 -1.05
CA GLN A 68 12.74 -3.95 -1.52
C GLN A 68 12.62 -3.92 -3.05
N GLN A 69 13.66 -4.34 -3.77
CA GLN A 69 13.61 -4.46 -5.23
C GLN A 69 12.53 -5.46 -5.67
N MET A 70 12.45 -6.63 -5.04
CA MET A 70 11.46 -7.65 -5.37
C MET A 70 10.03 -7.18 -5.04
N ILE A 71 9.84 -6.55 -3.88
CA ILE A 71 8.55 -5.95 -3.50
C ILE A 71 8.16 -4.86 -4.51
N GLY A 72 9.09 -4.01 -4.93
CA GLY A 72 8.83 -2.95 -5.90
C GLY A 72 8.33 -3.46 -7.26
N VAL A 73 8.79 -4.64 -7.70
CA VAL A 73 8.26 -5.30 -8.91
C VAL A 73 6.80 -5.71 -8.71
N CYS A 74 6.49 -6.34 -7.58
CA CYS A 74 5.11 -6.73 -7.24
C CYS A 74 4.18 -5.51 -7.12
N GLU A 75 4.62 -4.44 -6.45
CA GLU A 75 3.86 -3.19 -6.33
C GLU A 75 3.61 -2.54 -7.69
N SER A 76 4.59 -2.60 -8.59
CA SER A 76 4.42 -2.09 -9.96
C SER A 76 3.38 -2.90 -10.73
N ALA A 77 3.45 -4.24 -10.65
CA ALA A 77 2.47 -5.13 -11.26
C ALA A 77 1.06 -4.88 -10.70
N GLU A 78 0.94 -4.73 -9.38
CA GLU A 78 -0.32 -4.41 -8.71
C GLU A 78 -0.90 -3.07 -9.19
N LYS A 79 -0.08 -2.02 -9.30
CA LYS A 79 -0.50 -0.72 -9.84
C LYS A 79 -1.03 -0.84 -11.27
N VAL A 80 -0.37 -1.63 -12.11
CA VAL A 80 -0.81 -1.86 -13.50
C VAL A 80 -2.17 -2.57 -13.52
N MET A 81 -2.33 -3.64 -12.74
CA MET A 81 -3.57 -4.40 -12.70
C MET A 81 -4.73 -3.59 -12.15
N LYS A 82 -4.54 -2.84 -11.06
CA LYS A 82 -5.55 -1.93 -10.50
C LYS A 82 -6.03 -0.90 -11.53
N ARG A 83 -5.11 -0.32 -12.33
CA ARG A 83 -5.48 0.60 -13.41
C ARG A 83 -6.33 -0.09 -14.48
N LYS A 84 -5.93 -1.28 -14.94
CA LYS A 84 -6.70 -2.04 -15.92
C LYS A 84 -8.11 -2.37 -15.42
N MET A 85 -8.24 -2.78 -14.16
CA MET A 85 -9.53 -3.05 -13.53
C MET A 85 -10.40 -1.79 -13.45
N LEU A 86 -9.81 -0.66 -13.06
CA LEU A 86 -10.52 0.62 -13.03
C LEU A 86 -11.02 1.02 -14.43
N THR A 87 -10.17 0.93 -15.45
CA THR A 87 -10.55 1.24 -16.83
C THR A 87 -11.68 0.34 -17.32
N TYR A 88 -11.63 -0.96 -17.00
CA TYR A 88 -12.71 -1.88 -17.36
C TYR A 88 -14.03 -1.52 -16.66
N SER A 89 -13.99 -1.25 -15.34
CA SER A 89 -15.18 -0.82 -14.59
C SER A 89 -15.78 0.47 -15.15
N GLN A 90 -14.95 1.44 -15.52
CA GLN A 90 -15.40 2.67 -16.17
C GLN A 90 -16.04 2.43 -17.53
N LYS A 91 -15.50 1.49 -18.32
CA LYS A 91 -16.08 1.10 -19.61
C LYS A 91 -17.46 0.48 -19.44
N ILE A 92 -17.61 -0.49 -18.54
CA ILE A 92 -18.90 -1.13 -18.25
C ILE A 92 -19.92 -0.09 -17.80
N GLU A 93 -19.52 0.85 -16.93
CA GLU A 93 -20.41 1.91 -16.46
C GLU A 93 -20.76 2.93 -17.55
N ALA A 94 -19.87 3.17 -18.52
CA ALA A 94 -20.17 4.00 -19.68
C ALA A 94 -21.12 3.31 -20.65
N GLU A 95 -20.94 2.00 -20.90
CA GLU A 95 -21.84 1.18 -21.70
C GLU A 95 -23.23 1.10 -21.07
N ARG A 96 -23.31 0.92 -19.75
CA ARG A 96 -24.55 0.97 -18.97
C ARG A 96 -25.30 2.29 -19.17
N ARG A 97 -24.60 3.42 -19.00
CA ARG A 97 -25.17 4.76 -19.17
C ARG A 97 -25.59 5.04 -20.61
N ALA A 98 -24.82 4.58 -21.61
CA ALA A 98 -25.16 4.75 -23.02
C ALA A 98 -26.42 3.93 -23.38
N ALA A 99 -26.53 2.70 -22.91
CA ALA A 99 -27.72 1.87 -23.09
C ALA A 99 -28.96 2.49 -22.41
N GLU A 100 -28.79 3.02 -21.20
CA GLU A 100 -29.84 3.74 -20.48
C GLU A 100 -30.31 4.99 -21.25
N GLU A 101 -29.37 5.79 -21.78
CA GLU A 101 -29.69 6.98 -22.56
C GLU A 101 -30.36 6.64 -23.90
N GLN A 102 -29.90 5.59 -24.60
CA GLN A 102 -30.53 5.12 -25.83
C GLN A 102 -31.96 4.64 -25.58
N ALA A 103 -32.18 3.84 -24.53
CA ALA A 103 -33.52 3.40 -24.15
C ALA A 103 -34.43 4.59 -23.80
N ARG A 104 -33.91 5.59 -23.07
CA ARG A 104 -34.65 6.81 -22.74
C ARG A 104 -35.02 7.62 -24.00
N LYS A 105 -34.09 7.78 -24.95
CA LYS A 105 -34.36 8.48 -26.21
C LYS A 105 -35.40 7.75 -27.06
N ALA A 106 -35.30 6.43 -27.20
CA ALA A 106 -36.27 5.63 -27.94
C ALA A 106 -37.67 5.69 -27.31
N ALA A 107 -37.77 5.65 -25.98
CA ALA A 107 -39.03 5.80 -25.26
C ALA A 107 -39.64 7.21 -25.46
N GLN A 108 -38.80 8.24 -25.47
CA GLN A 108 -39.24 9.63 -25.71
C GLN A 108 -39.72 9.83 -27.16
N GLU A 109 -39.00 9.31 -28.15
CA GLU A 109 -39.40 9.38 -29.56
C GLU A 109 -40.74 8.65 -29.81
N GLU A 110 -40.97 7.50 -29.18
CA GLU A 110 -42.23 6.78 -29.30
C GLU A 110 -43.37 7.48 -28.56
N SER A 111 -43.11 8.06 -27.38
CA SER A 111 -44.06 8.93 -26.66
C SER A 111 -44.47 10.13 -27.52
N ASP A 112 -43.50 10.85 -28.09
CA ASP A 112 -43.74 12.02 -28.94
C ASP A 112 -44.58 11.64 -30.18
N ARG A 113 -44.33 10.46 -30.78
CA ARG A 113 -45.13 9.94 -31.89
C ARG A 113 -46.57 9.67 -31.48
N LEU A 114 -46.77 9.00 -30.34
CA LEU A 114 -48.10 8.69 -29.80
C LEU A 114 -48.88 9.95 -29.44
N LEU A 115 -48.22 10.97 -28.86
CA LEU A 115 -48.82 12.27 -28.59
C LEU A 115 -49.22 13.00 -29.88
N ALA A 116 -48.40 12.94 -30.93
CA ALA A 116 -48.74 13.52 -32.23
C ALA A 116 -49.93 12.80 -32.90
N GLU A 117 -50.00 11.48 -32.78
CA GLU A 117 -51.15 10.68 -33.24
C GLU A 117 -52.41 11.00 -32.44
N ALA A 118 -52.31 11.16 -31.12
CA ALA A 118 -53.42 11.58 -30.25
C ALA A 118 -53.97 12.95 -30.65
N ALA A 119 -53.09 13.94 -30.85
CA ALA A 119 -53.47 15.28 -31.29
C ALA A 119 -54.15 15.29 -32.67
N LYS A 120 -53.79 14.34 -33.55
CA LYS A 120 -54.45 14.18 -34.85
C LYS A 120 -55.84 13.54 -34.71
N ALA A 121 -55.98 12.51 -33.87
CA ALA A 121 -57.25 11.85 -33.58
C ALA A 121 -58.26 12.81 -32.96
N GLU A 122 -57.81 13.65 -32.02
CA GLU A 122 -58.62 14.69 -31.39
C GLU A 122 -59.15 15.71 -32.41
N LYS A 123 -58.30 16.17 -33.34
CA LYS A 123 -58.71 17.07 -34.44
C LYS A 123 -59.74 16.46 -35.39
N SER A 124 -59.72 15.13 -35.56
CA SER A 124 -60.73 14.40 -36.35
C SER A 124 -62.00 14.03 -35.57
N GLY A 125 -62.08 14.38 -34.28
CA GLY A 125 -63.23 14.06 -33.42
C GLY A 125 -63.25 12.63 -32.86
N ASP A 126 -62.17 11.87 -33.03
CA ASP A 126 -62.03 10.52 -32.49
C ASP A 126 -61.42 10.56 -31.07
N SER A 127 -62.28 10.89 -30.11
CA SER A 127 -61.91 11.03 -28.69
C SER A 127 -61.44 9.72 -28.05
N ALA A 128 -61.93 8.57 -28.53
CA ALA A 128 -61.53 7.26 -28.01
C ALA A 128 -60.07 6.96 -28.38
N SER A 129 -59.70 7.12 -29.65
CA SER A 129 -58.33 6.92 -30.12
C SER A 129 -57.34 7.93 -29.52
N ALA A 130 -57.76 9.19 -29.34
CA ALA A 130 -56.93 10.21 -28.69
C ALA A 130 -56.57 9.84 -27.23
N THR A 131 -57.55 9.34 -26.47
CA THR A 131 -57.34 8.94 -25.08
C THR A 131 -56.42 7.73 -24.95
N VAL A 132 -56.59 6.73 -25.83
CA VAL A 132 -55.75 5.53 -25.86
C VAL A 132 -54.30 5.88 -26.17
N ASN A 133 -54.06 6.70 -27.20
CA ASN A 133 -52.71 7.10 -27.60
C ASN A 133 -52.01 7.95 -26.53
N MET A 134 -52.74 8.83 -25.83
CA MET A 134 -52.19 9.61 -24.71
C MET A 134 -51.81 8.72 -23.52
N ALA A 135 -52.67 7.76 -23.16
CA ALA A 135 -52.36 6.80 -22.09
C ALA A 135 -51.16 5.91 -22.43
N MET A 136 -51.01 5.50 -23.69
CA MET A 136 -49.84 4.75 -24.15
C MET A 136 -48.55 5.59 -24.11
N ALA A 137 -48.62 6.88 -24.44
CA ALA A 137 -47.47 7.80 -24.34
C ALA A 137 -46.98 7.95 -22.88
N GLU A 138 -47.90 8.18 -21.94
CA GLU A 138 -47.59 8.25 -20.50
C GLU A 138 -47.00 6.94 -19.95
N GLN A 139 -47.45 5.80 -20.50
CA GLN A 139 -46.92 4.50 -20.12
C GLN A 139 -45.48 4.31 -20.61
N MET A 140 -45.14 4.77 -21.82
CA MET A 140 -43.79 4.69 -22.40
C MET A 140 -42.78 5.57 -21.63
N GLU A 141 -43.18 6.75 -21.16
CA GLU A 141 -42.32 7.62 -20.33
C GLU A 141 -41.93 7.00 -18.98
N ASN A 142 -42.78 6.11 -18.45
CA ASN A 142 -42.57 5.46 -17.16
C ASN A 142 -41.85 4.10 -17.24
N VAL A 143 -41.47 3.63 -18.44
CA VAL A 143 -40.74 2.37 -18.60
C VAL A 143 -39.30 2.54 -18.10
N LYS A 144 -38.99 1.93 -16.95
CA LYS A 144 -37.61 1.84 -16.46
C LYS A 144 -36.78 0.94 -17.38
N PRO A 145 -35.59 1.36 -17.81
CA PRO A 145 -34.76 0.53 -18.67
C PRO A 145 -34.33 -0.75 -17.94
N ALA A 146 -34.58 -1.90 -18.56
CA ALA A 146 -34.12 -3.20 -18.08
C ALA A 146 -32.64 -3.36 -18.43
N VAL A 147 -31.75 -2.81 -17.60
CA VAL A 147 -30.30 -3.05 -17.75
C VAL A 147 -29.96 -4.37 -17.03
N GLN A 148 -29.71 -5.43 -17.80
CA GLN A 148 -29.09 -6.65 -17.27
C GLN A 148 -27.58 -6.44 -17.15
N VAL A 149 -27.04 -6.71 -15.95
CA VAL A 149 -25.62 -6.60 -15.55
C VAL A 149 -24.86 -7.86 -15.97
#